data_AF-A0AAD1JD18-F1
#
_entry.id   AF-A0AAD1JD18-F1
#
_cell.length_a   1.000
_cell.length_b   1.000
_cell.length_c   1.000
_cell.angle_alpha   90.00
_cell.angle_beta   90.00
_cell.angle_gamma   90.00
#
_symmetry.space_group_name_H-M   'P 1'
#
loop_
_entity.id
_entity.type
_entity.pdbx_description
1 polymer ?
#
loop_
_entity_poly.entity_id
_entity_poly.type
_entity_poly.pdbx_seq_one_letter_code
_entity_poly.pdbx_strand_id
1 'polypeptide(L)'
;MEKLSTGIKGLDKVLFGGLYKQRFYLISGGPGAGKTTFCLHFLEEGGKKGENSLFISLGEKENQIRESAKNLGLNLQHLFF
;
A
#
# COMPACT_ATOMS: atom_id res chain seq x y z
N MET A 1 -11.00 -1.47 -18.74
CA MET A 1 -10.85 -0.67 -17.51
C MET A 1 -9.41 -0.75 -17.05
N GLU A 2 -8.82 0.37 -16.66
CA GLU A 2 -7.43 0.45 -16.20
C GLU A 2 -7.26 -0.24 -14.83
N LYS A 3 -6.13 -0.94 -14.64
CA LYS A 3 -5.76 -1.55 -13.35
C LYS A 3 -4.49 -0.91 -12.80
N LEU A 4 -4.46 -0.76 -11.49
CA LEU A 4 -3.34 -0.31 -10.68
C LEU A 4 -2.66 -1.53 -10.04
N SER A 5 -1.34 -1.61 -10.16
CA SER A 5 -0.54 -2.62 -9.46
C SER A 5 -0.67 -2.45 -7.95
N THR A 6 -0.70 -3.57 -7.23
CA THR A 6 -0.67 -3.61 -5.76
C THR A 6 0.72 -3.34 -5.17
N GLY A 7 1.76 -3.25 -6.00
CA GLY A 7 3.15 -3.26 -5.56
C GLY A 7 3.64 -4.64 -5.09
N ILE A 8 2.78 -5.66 -5.16
CA ILE A 8 3.06 -7.03 -4.71
C ILE A 8 2.92 -7.96 -5.92
N LYS A 9 4.06 -8.31 -6.55
CA LYS A 9 4.11 -9.09 -7.79
C LYS A 9 3.28 -10.39 -7.76
N GLY A 10 3.33 -11.11 -6.64
CA GLY A 10 2.58 -12.36 -6.46
C GLY A 10 1.06 -12.12 -6.48
N LEU A 11 0.60 -11.06 -5.81
CA LEU A 11 -0.82 -10.72 -5.74
C LEU A 11 -1.32 -10.14 -7.06
N ASP A 12 -0.54 -9.30 -7.73
CA ASP A 12 -0.89 -8.79 -9.06
C ASP A 12 -1.10 -9.92 -10.07
N LYS A 13 -0.33 -11.01 -9.97
CA LYS A 13 -0.52 -12.20 -10.81
C LYS A 13 -1.88 -12.84 -10.54
N VAL A 14 -2.28 -12.99 -9.28
CA VAL A 14 -3.58 -13.57 -8.87
C VAL A 14 -4.74 -12.66 -9.30
N LEU A 15 -4.54 -11.34 -9.23
CA LEU A 15 -5.55 -10.34 -9.58
C LEU A 15 -5.54 -9.94 -11.07
N PHE A 16 -4.74 -10.63 -11.90
CA PHE A 16 -4.59 -10.35 -13.32
C PHE A 16 -4.24 -8.88 -13.62
N GLY A 17 -3.17 -8.38 -12.99
CA GLY A 17 -2.65 -7.02 -13.16
C GLY A 17 -3.05 -6.02 -12.07
N GLY A 18 -3.61 -6.49 -10.95
CA GLY A 18 -3.89 -5.66 -9.78
C GLY A 18 -5.36 -5.22 -9.64
N LEU A 19 -5.57 -4.06 -9.02
CA LEU A 19 -6.88 -3.52 -8.64
C LEU A 19 -7.43 -2.60 -9.74
N TYR A 20 -8.75 -2.55 -9.93
CA TYR A 20 -9.37 -1.60 -10.86
C TYR A 20 -9.24 -0.15 -10.33
N LYS A 21 -8.85 0.77 -11.21
CA LYS A 21 -8.78 2.21 -10.91
C LYS A 21 -10.17 2.78 -10.61
N GLN A 22 -10.24 3.88 -9.86
CA GLN A 22 -11.49 4.58 -9.49
C GLN A 22 -12.49 3.68 -8.75
N ARG A 23 -12.00 2.98 -7.73
CA ARG A 23 -12.78 2.07 -6.89
C ARG A 23 -12.37 2.22 -5.44
N PHE A 24 -13.30 1.90 -4.54
CA PHE A 24 -13.03 1.72 -3.12
C PHE A 24 -12.74 0.26 -2.82
N TYR A 25 -11.71 0.01 -2.03
CA TYR A 25 -11.31 -1.32 -1.59
C TYR A 25 -11.29 -1.38 -0.08
N LEU A 26 -11.89 -2.44 0.48
CA LEU A 26 -11.81 -2.77 1.90
C LEU A 26 -10.85 -3.95 2.07
N ILE A 27 -9.81 -3.75 2.88
CA ILE A 27 -8.89 -4.82 3.27
C ILE A 27 -9.21 -5.21 4.70
N SER A 28 -9.72 -6.43 4.89
CA SER A 28 -10.15 -6.95 6.18
C SER A 28 -9.35 -8.17 6.60
N GLY A 29 -9.22 -8.39 7.92
CA GLY A 29 -8.47 -9.50 8.50
C GLY A 29 -8.05 -9.22 9.94
N GLY A 30 -7.71 -10.28 10.67
CA GLY A 30 -7.27 -10.19 12.08
C GLY A 30 -5.95 -9.41 12.28
N PRO A 31 -5.56 -9.12 13.52
CA PRO A 31 -4.25 -8.56 13.84
C PRO A 31 -3.12 -9.39 13.19
N GLY A 32 -2.09 -8.73 12.67
CA GLY A 32 -0.97 -9.42 12.02
C GLY A 32 -1.25 -9.97 10.61
N ALA A 33 -2.47 -9.89 10.08
CA ALA A 33 -2.81 -10.39 8.73
C ALA A 33 -2.18 -9.59 7.56
N GLY A 34 -1.33 -8.59 7.82
CA GLY A 34 -0.63 -7.83 6.79
C GLY A 34 -1.44 -6.69 6.14
N LYS A 35 -2.52 -6.20 6.78
CA LYS A 35 -3.37 -5.11 6.23
C LYS A 35 -2.58 -3.82 6.00
N THR A 36 -1.89 -3.33 7.02
CA THR A 36 -1.04 -2.14 6.93
C THR A 36 0.05 -2.32 5.89
N THR A 37 0.73 -3.48 5.92
CA THR A 37 1.74 -3.86 4.92
C THR A 37 1.21 -3.77 3.49
N PHE A 38 0.03 -4.35 3.22
CA PHE A 38 -0.61 -4.26 1.92
C PHE A 38 -0.85 -2.80 1.50
N CYS A 39 -1.44 -1.98 2.38
CA CYS A 39 -1.72 -0.58 2.08
C CYS A 39 -0.44 0.21 1.76
N LEU A 40 0.65 -0.04 2.49
CA LEU A 40 1.94 0.61 2.26
C LEU A 40 2.55 0.22 0.91
N HIS A 41 2.50 -1.05 0.52
CA HIS A 41 2.95 -1.49 -0.81
C HIS A 41 2.15 -0.81 -1.93
N PHE A 42 0.83 -0.76 -1.79
CA PHE A 42 -0.05 -0.19 -2.81
C PHE A 42 0.20 1.32 -3.00
N LEU A 43 0.26 2.06 -1.90
CA LEU A 43 0.48 3.51 -1.95
C LEU A 43 1.89 3.86 -2.42
N GLU A 44 2.91 3.10 -2.00
CA GLU A 44 4.29 3.35 -2.44
C GLU A 44 4.47 3.04 -3.93
N GLU A 45 3.77 2.03 -4.45
CA GLU A 45 3.73 1.74 -5.88
C GLU A 45 3.07 2.85 -6.69
N GLY A 46 1.98 3.45 -6.18
CA GLY A 46 1.36 4.64 -6.78
C GLY A 46 2.32 5.84 -6.76
N GLY A 47 2.95 6.09 -5.61
CA GLY A 47 3.93 7.15 -5.44
C GLY A 47 5.12 7.06 -6.41
N LYS A 48 5.67 5.86 -6.63
CA LYS A 48 6.74 5.61 -7.62
C LYS A 48 6.33 5.92 -9.06
N LYS A 49 5.03 5.89 -9.36
CA LYS A 49 4.46 6.24 -10.68
C LYS A 49 4.08 7.71 -10.79
N GLY A 50 4.38 8.51 -9.78
CA GLY A 50 4.07 9.94 -9.74
C GLY A 50 2.67 10.25 -9.23
N GLU A 51 1.96 9.29 -8.63
CA GLU A 51 0.65 9.56 -8.01
C GLU A 51 0.82 10.14 -6.59
N ASN A 52 0.04 11.17 -6.26
CA ASN A 52 -0.01 11.68 -4.89
C ASN A 52 -0.72 10.68 -3.98
N SER A 53 0.03 10.09 -3.04
CA SER A 53 -0.47 9.05 -2.14
C SER A 53 -0.43 9.51 -0.68
N LEU A 54 -1.56 9.36 0.02
CA LEU A 54 -1.72 9.75 1.43
C LEU A 54 -2.08 8.52 2.28
N PHE A 55 -1.34 8.32 3.38
CA PHE A 55 -1.64 7.29 4.36
C PHE A 55 -2.18 7.90 5.65
N ILE A 56 -3.47 7.71 5.92
CA ILE A 56 -4.11 8.19 7.16
C ILE A 56 -4.13 7.05 8.18
N SER A 57 -3.50 7.28 9.33
CA SER A 57 -3.50 6.36 10.48
C SER A 57 -4.37 6.89 11.62
N LEU A 58 -5.11 6.02 12.29
CA LEU A 58 -5.92 6.36 13.47
C LEU A 58 -5.30 5.94 14.81
N GLY A 59 -4.17 5.22 14.79
CA GLY A 59 -3.61 4.64 16.02
C GLY A 59 -2.08 4.58 16.07
N GLU A 60 -1.43 4.37 14.92
CA GLU A 60 0.03 4.32 14.82
C GLU A 60 0.58 5.67 14.38
N LYS A 61 1.70 6.10 14.98
CA LYS A 61 2.39 7.34 14.61
C LYS A 61 3.20 7.14 13.33
N GLU A 62 3.35 8.21 12.54
CA GLU A 62 4.11 8.18 11.27
C GLU A 62 5.50 7.55 11.41
N ASN A 63 6.27 7.94 12.45
CA ASN A 63 7.62 7.42 12.65
C ASN A 63 7.66 5.90 12.84
N GLN A 64 6.68 5.32 13.55
CA GLN A 64 6.57 3.88 13.75
C GLN A 64 6.20 3.15 12.45
N ILE A 65 5.33 3.75 11.64
CA ILE A 65 4.95 3.20 10.34
C ILE A 65 6.15 3.21 9.39
N ARG A 66 6.91 4.32 9.34
CA ARG A 66 8.14 4.42 8.53
C ARG A 66 9.21 3.42 8.96
N GLU A 67 9.37 3.19 10.26
CA GLU A 67 10.30 2.18 10.78
C GLU A 67 9.86 0.75 10.37
N SER A 68 8.58 0.43 10.55
CA SER A 68 8.02 -0.86 10.15
C SER A 68 8.16 -1.10 8.65
N ALA A 69 7.95 -0.07 7.83
CA ALA A 69 8.11 -0.12 6.39
C ALA A 69 9.55 -0.41 5.96
N LYS A 70 10.55 0.17 6.64
CA LYS A 70 11.97 -0.12 6.38
C LYS A 70 12.29 -1.60 6.57
N ASN A 71 11.73 -2.24 7.60
CA ASN A 71 11.90 -3.68 7.85
C ASN A 71 11.28 -4.55 6.74
N LEU A 72 10.34 -4.00 5.97
CA LEU A 72 9.73 -4.64 4.80
C LEU A 72 10.47 -4.31 3.48
N GLY A 73 11.57 -3.55 3.55
CA GLY A 73 12.30 -3.08 2.37
C GLY A 73 11.61 -1.94 1.61
N LEU A 74 10.63 -1.28 2.24
CA LEU A 74 9.94 -0.12 1.67
C LEU A 74 10.57 1.18 2.16
N ASN A 75 10.77 2.11 1.23
CA ASN A 75 11.15 3.48 1.53
C ASN A 75 9.98 4.40 1.17
N LEU A 76 9.19 4.82 2.16
CA LEU A 76 7.95 5.57 1.98
C LEU A 76 8.17 7.06 1.66
N GLN A 77 9.17 7.34 0.81
CA GLN A 77 9.54 8.70 0.42
C GLN A 77 8.49 9.38 -0.47
N HIS A 78 7.62 8.59 -1.10
CA HIS A 78 6.56 9.09 -1.99
C HIS A 78 5.19 9.19 -1.28
N LEU A 79 5.13 8.89 0.02
CA LEU A 79 3.90 8.97 0.80
C LEU A 79 3.85 10.21 1.66
N PHE A 80 2.70 10.87 1.60
CA PHE A 80 2.22 11.79 2.62
C PHE A 80 1.58 11.00 3.76
N PHE A 81 1.65 11.55 4.98
CA PHE A 81 1.07 11.01 6.20
C PHE A 81 0.15 12.03 6.84
#